data_AF-O93939-F1
#
_entry.id   AF-O93939-F1
#
_cell.length_a   1.000
_cell.length_b   1.000
_cell.length_c   1.000
_cell.angle_alpha   90.00
_cell.angle_beta   90.00
_cell.angle_gamma   90.00
#
_symmetry.space_group_name_H-M   'P 1'
#
loop_
_entity.id
_entity.type
_entity.pdbx_description
1 polymer ?
#
loop_
_entity_poly.entity_id
_entity_poly.type
_entity_poly.pdbx_seq_one_letter_code
_entity_poly.pdbx_strand_id
1 'polypeptide(L)'
;MLFNILILSALSLQLCTCFHIKRNLNGSNDVIWDYYDDSKKVQGVSLGGWFVLEPYITPSLFEQFGEDEKKIPVDEYTFTEQLGKDEAQKQLDKHWATYFTESDFKDIKDYGLNLVRIPIGYWAFYLLEDDPYVQGQEPYLDKALEWAKQNDLKVWIDLHGVPGSQNGFDNSGKRGNVTWQDDEENIELSYKTLNYIFGKYGGENLTDTVIGIEIVNEPFHSKLNETDMLDFYYNSYYDFRIKHNSRNFFLIQEAFEPIGFWNTHLNNDYTNVSKPFLNDELLEEGVPKNYFHDIVLDHHHYEVFSVDQLDKSENARIQDIKNYGESVAKEQEYHPSLVGEWSGAITDCAKWLNGVGTGARYDGTFDESQLVRTNAINGTAESQFKFKDKKRSCENVTFVEDFSKQHKENIRKFIEIQLLTYENSNSGWIFWNYKTENAIEWDFKKLVEHKLFPHPFNEYKYFYENGTQIVESAASGNPQNLLFITLSALLVSLSTLL
;
A
#
# COMPACT_ATOMS: atom_id res chain seq x y z
N MET A 1 45.78 -31.62 44.37
CA MET A 1 45.11 -30.70 45.31
C MET A 1 44.37 -29.68 44.45
N LEU A 2 43.04 -29.65 44.59
CA LEU A 2 42.06 -28.78 43.90
C LEU A 2 41.89 -28.99 42.38
N PHE A 3 40.99 -29.92 42.06
CA PHE A 3 40.28 -30.02 40.79
C PHE A 3 39.32 -28.82 40.67
N ASN A 4 39.58 -27.89 39.75
CA ASN A 4 38.61 -26.89 39.35
C ASN A 4 37.88 -27.40 38.10
N ILE A 5 36.62 -27.80 38.32
CA ILE A 5 35.64 -28.06 37.27
C ILE A 5 35.16 -26.70 36.78
N LEU A 6 35.66 -26.28 35.61
CA LEU A 6 35.08 -25.18 34.84
C LEU A 6 33.87 -25.73 34.08
N ILE A 7 32.70 -25.38 34.56
CA ILE A 7 31.42 -25.59 33.89
C ILE A 7 31.43 -24.71 32.63
N LEU A 8 31.65 -25.33 31.47
CA LEU A 8 31.31 -24.75 30.18
C LEU A 8 29.78 -24.67 30.10
N SER A 9 29.23 -23.48 30.35
CA SER A 9 27.89 -23.12 29.91
C SER A 9 27.91 -22.99 28.39
N ALA A 10 27.58 -24.09 27.70
CA ALA A 10 27.20 -24.03 26.30
C ALA A 10 25.86 -23.28 26.20
N LEU A 11 25.92 -21.97 25.93
CA LEU A 11 24.82 -21.30 25.26
C LEU A 11 24.77 -21.86 23.84
N SER A 12 23.95 -22.87 23.64
CA SER A 12 23.47 -23.24 22.32
C SER A 12 22.57 -22.11 21.84
N LEU A 13 23.16 -21.15 21.13
CA LEU A 13 22.41 -20.35 20.18
C LEU A 13 21.93 -21.35 19.12
N GLN A 14 20.69 -21.84 19.26
CA GLN A 14 19.94 -22.40 18.14
C GLN A 14 19.74 -21.25 17.16
N LEU A 15 20.75 -21.04 16.31
CA LEU A 15 20.54 -20.50 14.99
C LEU A 15 19.61 -21.50 14.29
N CYS A 16 18.30 -21.27 14.39
CA CYS A 16 17.36 -21.70 13.37
C CYS A 16 17.77 -20.99 12.09
N THR A 17 18.81 -21.50 11.43
CA THR A 17 18.94 -21.32 10.00
C THR A 17 17.83 -22.17 9.39
N CYS A 18 16.63 -21.59 9.28
CA CYS A 18 15.71 -22.01 8.24
C CYS A 18 16.47 -21.81 6.93
N PHE A 19 17.12 -22.88 6.46
CA PHE A 19 17.49 -22.99 5.07
C PHE A 19 16.16 -22.97 4.32
N HIS A 20 15.68 -21.78 3.96
CA HIS A 20 14.73 -21.62 2.88
C HIS A 20 15.40 -22.20 1.64
N ILE A 21 15.10 -23.47 1.39
CA ILE A 21 15.29 -24.04 0.07
C ILE A 21 14.48 -23.12 -0.83
N LYS A 22 15.18 -22.26 -1.60
CA LYS A 22 14.60 -21.52 -2.72
C LYS A 22 13.89 -22.54 -3.59
N ARG A 23 12.60 -22.75 -3.35
CA ARG A 23 11.82 -23.67 -4.15
C ARG A 23 11.39 -22.85 -5.35
N ASN A 24 12.13 -23.01 -6.42
CA ASN A 24 11.65 -22.67 -7.74
C ASN A 24 10.55 -23.68 -8.08
N LEU A 25 9.35 -23.44 -7.55
CA LEU A 25 8.23 -24.39 -7.53
C LEU A 25 7.66 -24.65 -8.91
N ASN A 26 7.83 -23.70 -9.84
CA ASN A 26 7.33 -23.79 -11.21
C ASN A 26 8.25 -24.56 -12.16
N GLY A 27 9.43 -25.04 -11.73
CA GLY A 27 10.36 -25.79 -12.60
C GLY A 27 10.92 -24.98 -13.79
N SER A 28 10.64 -23.68 -13.87
CA SER A 28 11.15 -22.73 -14.86
C SER A 28 12.42 -22.07 -14.33
N ASN A 29 13.48 -22.00 -15.14
CA ASN A 29 14.68 -21.25 -14.78
C ASN A 29 14.48 -19.71 -14.83
N ASP A 30 13.41 -19.22 -15.46
CA ASP A 30 13.10 -17.80 -15.54
C ASP A 30 12.18 -17.38 -14.40
N VAL A 31 12.79 -16.72 -13.41
CA VAL A 31 12.13 -16.11 -12.25
C VAL A 31 11.59 -14.74 -12.65
N ILE A 32 10.27 -14.55 -12.56
CA ILE A 32 9.56 -13.30 -12.89
C ILE A 32 10.04 -12.16 -11.99
N TRP A 33 10.04 -12.42 -10.69
CA TRP A 33 10.57 -11.58 -9.63
C TRP A 33 10.93 -12.47 -8.44
N ASP A 34 11.93 -12.08 -7.64
CA ASP A 34 12.32 -12.83 -6.44
C ASP A 34 12.11 -11.93 -5.23
N TYR A 35 10.93 -12.02 -4.60
CA TYR A 35 10.61 -11.24 -3.39
C TYR A 35 11.51 -11.60 -2.19
N TYR A 36 12.22 -12.73 -2.24
CA TYR A 36 13.17 -13.14 -1.21
C TYR A 36 14.61 -12.70 -1.49
N ASP A 37 14.87 -12.07 -2.63
CA ASP A 37 16.19 -11.54 -2.95
C ASP A 37 16.34 -10.12 -2.39
N ASP A 38 17.16 -9.97 -1.35
CA ASP A 38 17.41 -8.67 -0.72
C ASP A 38 18.02 -7.62 -1.67
N SER A 39 18.59 -8.05 -2.81
CA SER A 39 19.05 -7.12 -3.86
C SER A 39 17.94 -6.64 -4.80
N LYS A 40 16.72 -7.18 -4.65
CA LYS A 40 15.53 -6.90 -5.47
C LYS A 40 14.33 -6.49 -4.61
N LYS A 41 14.55 -5.63 -3.63
CA LYS A 41 13.42 -5.02 -2.89
C LYS A 41 12.57 -4.18 -3.84
N VAL A 42 11.26 -4.25 -3.69
CA VAL A 42 10.33 -3.35 -4.38
C VAL A 42 10.54 -1.94 -3.84
N GLN A 43 10.76 -0.99 -4.74
CA GLN A 43 10.83 0.44 -4.48
C GLN A 43 9.92 1.10 -5.50
N GLY A 44 8.65 1.18 -5.16
CA GLY A 44 7.58 1.51 -6.11
C GLY A 44 6.77 2.74 -5.74
N VAL A 45 5.92 3.14 -6.68
CA VAL A 45 4.88 4.16 -6.48
C VAL A 45 3.58 3.68 -7.09
N SER A 46 2.46 4.10 -6.51
CA SER A 46 1.15 3.92 -7.13
C SER A 46 0.90 4.97 -8.22
N LEU A 47 0.01 4.65 -9.16
CA LEU A 47 -0.53 5.57 -10.17
C LEU A 47 -2.01 5.91 -9.88
N GLY A 48 -2.32 6.15 -8.61
CA GLY A 48 -3.64 6.50 -8.09
C GLY A 48 -4.21 7.80 -8.68
N GLY A 49 -5.53 7.93 -8.64
CA GLY A 49 -6.28 9.01 -9.30
C GLY A 49 -6.32 8.92 -10.83
N TRP A 50 -5.74 7.89 -11.47
CA TRP A 50 -5.71 7.78 -12.93
C TRP A 50 -6.96 7.06 -13.50
N PHE A 51 -7.11 5.76 -13.24
CA PHE A 51 -8.24 4.96 -13.73
C PHE A 51 -9.38 4.81 -12.72
N VAL A 52 -9.13 5.22 -11.48
CA VAL A 52 -10.13 5.42 -10.44
C VAL A 52 -9.93 6.82 -9.89
N LEU A 53 -10.96 7.66 -9.97
CA LEU A 53 -10.91 9.02 -9.49
C LEU A 53 -10.99 9.07 -7.97
N GLU A 54 -10.05 9.78 -7.37
CA GLU A 54 -10.05 10.09 -5.94
C GLU A 54 -10.08 11.61 -5.75
N PRO A 55 -11.11 12.15 -5.08
CA PRO A 55 -11.32 13.59 -4.98
C PRO A 55 -10.13 14.38 -4.40
N TYR A 56 -9.36 13.80 -3.47
CA TYR A 56 -8.20 14.49 -2.90
C TYR A 56 -6.95 14.43 -3.78
N ILE A 57 -6.87 13.48 -4.71
CA ILE A 57 -5.75 13.36 -5.67
C ILE A 57 -5.95 14.35 -6.81
N THR A 58 -7.17 14.41 -7.37
CA THR A 58 -7.55 15.30 -8.48
C THR A 58 -8.75 16.19 -8.14
N PRO A 59 -8.65 17.08 -7.13
CA PRO A 59 -9.76 17.93 -6.71
C PRO A 59 -10.30 18.83 -7.82
N SER A 60 -9.51 19.22 -8.82
CA SER A 60 -9.97 20.08 -9.91
C SER A 60 -11.14 19.47 -10.71
N LEU A 61 -11.20 18.13 -10.82
CA LEU A 61 -12.32 17.43 -11.46
C LEU A 61 -13.61 17.55 -10.65
N PHE A 62 -13.53 17.69 -9.33
CA PHE A 62 -14.69 17.76 -8.44
C PHE A 62 -15.07 19.20 -8.07
N GLU A 63 -14.11 20.13 -8.04
CA GLU A 63 -14.37 21.55 -7.76
C GLU A 63 -15.24 22.22 -8.84
N GLN A 64 -15.29 21.67 -10.06
CA GLN A 64 -16.14 22.20 -11.14
C GLN A 64 -17.64 22.18 -10.81
N PHE A 65 -18.08 21.32 -9.87
CA PHE A 65 -19.49 21.21 -9.48
C PHE A 65 -19.95 22.34 -8.54
N GLY A 66 -19.04 23.22 -8.13
CA GLY A 66 -19.32 24.45 -7.38
C GLY A 66 -18.78 24.42 -5.95
N GLU A 67 -19.08 25.48 -5.19
CA GLU A 67 -18.56 25.67 -3.82
C GLU A 67 -19.38 24.95 -2.73
N ASP A 68 -20.64 24.60 -3.02
CA ASP A 68 -21.50 23.88 -2.08
C ASP A 68 -21.14 22.38 -2.12
N GLU A 69 -20.26 21.95 -1.21
CA GLU A 69 -19.80 20.56 -1.13
C GLU A 69 -20.92 19.53 -1.02
N LYS A 70 -22.15 19.94 -0.65
CA LYS A 70 -23.34 19.05 -0.64
C LYS A 70 -23.81 18.64 -2.03
N LYS A 71 -23.31 19.29 -3.08
CA LYS A 71 -23.65 19.05 -4.49
C LYS A 71 -22.49 18.55 -5.31
N ILE A 72 -21.31 18.44 -4.71
CA ILE A 72 -20.13 17.88 -5.34
C ILE A 72 -20.24 16.36 -5.26
N PRO A 73 -20.06 15.63 -6.38
CA PRO A 73 -19.94 14.18 -6.37
C PRO A 73 -18.90 13.69 -5.37
N VAL A 74 -19.14 12.53 -4.78
CA VAL A 74 -18.33 12.05 -3.66
C VAL A 74 -17.36 10.94 -4.03
N ASP A 75 -17.47 10.45 -5.26
CA ASP A 75 -16.74 9.32 -5.83
C ASP A 75 -16.89 9.33 -7.38
N GLU A 76 -16.26 8.39 -8.09
CA GLU A 76 -16.38 8.29 -9.55
C GLU A 76 -17.79 7.89 -10.01
N TYR A 77 -18.51 7.07 -9.23
CA TYR A 77 -19.89 6.66 -9.52
C TYR A 77 -20.80 7.89 -9.65
N THR A 78 -20.84 8.72 -8.61
CA THR A 78 -21.66 9.93 -8.58
C THR A 78 -21.12 11.02 -9.51
N PHE A 79 -19.81 11.04 -9.79
CA PHE A 79 -19.21 11.96 -10.76
C PHE A 79 -19.74 11.69 -12.17
N THR A 80 -19.71 10.42 -12.58
CA THR A 80 -20.20 9.99 -13.89
C THR A 80 -21.73 10.08 -13.98
N GLU A 81 -22.44 9.79 -12.90
CA GLU A 81 -23.90 9.93 -12.82
C GLU A 81 -24.33 11.38 -13.00
N GLN A 82 -23.69 12.32 -12.29
CA GLN A 82 -24.08 13.73 -12.30
C GLN A 82 -23.72 14.46 -13.60
N LEU A 83 -22.64 14.08 -14.29
CA LEU A 83 -22.29 14.61 -15.61
C LEU A 83 -23.10 13.99 -16.74
N GLY A 84 -23.49 12.72 -16.59
CA GLY A 84 -23.98 11.89 -17.69
C GLY A 84 -22.85 11.40 -18.60
N LYS A 85 -23.12 10.31 -19.34
CA LYS A 85 -22.13 9.55 -20.12
C LYS A 85 -21.28 10.41 -21.06
N ASP A 86 -21.89 11.32 -21.83
CA ASP A 86 -21.18 12.08 -22.87
C ASP A 86 -20.13 13.06 -22.28
N GLU A 87 -20.51 13.83 -21.26
CA GLU A 87 -19.58 14.77 -20.63
C GLU A 87 -18.56 14.04 -19.75
N ALA A 88 -18.99 12.98 -19.04
CA ALA A 88 -18.08 12.11 -18.29
C ALA A 88 -17.00 11.51 -19.18
N GLN A 89 -17.36 10.92 -20.33
CA GLN A 89 -16.42 10.35 -21.30
C GLN A 89 -15.44 11.41 -21.80
N LYS A 90 -15.93 12.58 -22.21
CA LYS A 90 -15.08 13.67 -22.72
C LYS A 90 -14.04 14.13 -21.68
N GLN A 91 -14.45 14.26 -20.41
CA GLN A 91 -13.56 14.69 -19.35
C GLN A 91 -12.55 13.59 -18.99
N LEU A 92 -13.01 12.35 -18.87
CA LEU A 92 -12.18 11.21 -18.52
C LEU A 92 -11.20 10.81 -19.63
N ASP A 93 -11.58 10.91 -20.92
CA ASP A 93 -10.64 10.74 -22.04
C ASP A 93 -9.48 11.73 -21.96
N LYS A 94 -9.78 13.00 -21.63
CA LYS A 94 -8.75 14.03 -21.44
C LYS A 94 -7.89 13.72 -20.22
N HIS A 95 -8.52 13.34 -19.10
CA HIS A 95 -7.82 12.97 -17.87
C HIS A 95 -6.87 11.79 -18.11
N TRP A 96 -7.37 10.67 -18.64
CA TRP A 96 -6.55 9.49 -18.91
C TRP A 96 -5.41 9.76 -19.88
N ALA A 97 -5.61 10.61 -20.88
CA ALA A 97 -4.58 10.97 -21.86
C ALA A 97 -3.48 11.91 -21.34
N THR A 98 -3.72 12.63 -20.24
CA THR A 98 -2.81 13.70 -19.79
C THR A 98 -2.34 13.56 -18.36
N TYR A 99 -3.07 12.81 -17.51
CA TYR A 99 -2.73 12.68 -16.11
C TYR A 99 -1.47 11.85 -15.93
N PHE A 100 -1.34 10.67 -16.54
CA PHE A 100 -0.05 9.98 -16.66
C PHE A 100 0.34 9.78 -18.12
N THR A 101 1.63 9.95 -18.39
CA THR A 101 2.23 9.86 -19.72
C THR A 101 3.53 9.08 -19.67
N GLU A 102 4.11 8.75 -20.83
CA GLU A 102 5.44 8.13 -20.92
C GLU A 102 6.52 8.91 -20.15
N SER A 103 6.42 10.25 -20.11
CA SER A 103 7.37 11.08 -19.35
C SER A 103 7.35 10.78 -17.86
N ASP A 104 6.19 10.44 -17.30
CA ASP A 104 6.08 10.09 -15.89
C ASP A 104 6.78 8.77 -15.60
N PHE A 105 6.69 7.77 -16.49
CA PHE A 105 7.40 6.49 -16.34
C PHE A 105 8.91 6.66 -16.44
N LYS A 106 9.36 7.56 -17.33
CA LYS A 106 10.77 7.94 -17.39
C LYS A 106 11.23 8.59 -16.08
N ASP A 107 10.48 9.57 -15.58
CA ASP A 107 10.79 10.25 -14.31
C ASP A 107 10.83 9.24 -13.14
N ILE A 108 9.85 8.33 -13.06
CA ILE A 108 9.79 7.25 -12.05
C ILE A 108 11.08 6.42 -12.05
N LYS A 109 11.53 5.97 -13.23
CA LYS A 109 12.80 5.24 -13.34
C LYS A 109 14.01 6.10 -12.99
N ASP A 110 14.04 7.35 -13.43
CA ASP A 110 15.13 8.30 -13.12
C ASP A 110 15.24 8.59 -11.61
N TYR A 111 14.13 8.55 -10.87
CA TYR A 111 14.11 8.62 -9.41
C TYR A 111 14.68 7.36 -8.73
N GLY A 112 14.98 6.30 -9.49
CA GLY A 112 15.53 5.04 -9.00
C GLY A 112 14.46 4.02 -8.60
N LEU A 113 13.18 4.28 -8.87
CA LEU A 113 12.10 3.34 -8.61
C LEU A 113 12.15 2.17 -9.60
N ASN A 114 11.62 1.02 -9.19
CA ASN A 114 11.65 -0.22 -9.97
C ASN A 114 10.27 -0.82 -10.23
N LEU A 115 9.20 -0.26 -9.67
CA LEU A 115 7.83 -0.77 -9.82
C LEU A 115 6.80 0.34 -9.84
N VAL A 116 5.72 0.14 -10.60
CA VAL A 116 4.47 0.92 -10.49
C VAL A 116 3.29 0.00 -10.14
N ARG A 117 2.45 0.42 -9.20
CA ARG A 117 1.15 -0.20 -8.91
C ARG A 117 0.07 0.59 -9.62
N ILE A 118 -0.79 -0.09 -10.38
CA ILE A 118 -1.79 0.54 -11.24
C ILE A 118 -3.19 0.15 -10.77
N PRO A 119 -3.83 0.99 -9.95
CA PRO A 119 -5.24 0.87 -9.58
C PRO A 119 -6.15 0.93 -10.81
N ILE A 120 -7.08 -0.01 -10.96
CA ILE A 120 -8.11 0.00 -12.00
C ILE A 120 -9.44 -0.57 -11.47
N GLY A 121 -10.56 0.10 -11.75
CA GLY A 121 -11.89 -0.35 -11.35
C GLY A 121 -12.47 -1.39 -12.31
N TYR A 122 -13.39 -2.24 -11.82
CA TYR A 122 -14.06 -3.24 -12.66
C TYR A 122 -14.75 -2.65 -13.90
N TRP A 123 -15.23 -1.41 -13.77
CA TRP A 123 -15.95 -0.68 -14.82
C TRP A 123 -15.10 -0.43 -16.07
N ALA A 124 -13.77 -0.50 -15.97
CA ALA A 124 -12.88 -0.46 -17.13
C ALA A 124 -13.11 -1.63 -18.10
N PHE A 125 -13.64 -2.76 -17.61
CA PHE A 125 -13.80 -4.00 -18.36
C PHE A 125 -15.27 -4.34 -18.60
N TYR A 126 -16.09 -4.26 -17.55
CA TYR A 126 -17.50 -4.62 -17.61
C TYR A 126 -18.35 -3.70 -16.73
N LEU A 127 -19.61 -3.50 -17.11
CA LEU A 127 -20.57 -2.67 -16.38
C LEU A 127 -21.76 -3.51 -15.92
N LEU A 128 -22.34 -3.16 -14.77
CA LEU A 128 -23.71 -3.51 -14.42
C LEU A 128 -24.69 -2.71 -15.31
N GLU A 129 -25.95 -3.16 -15.41
CA GLU A 129 -26.96 -2.52 -16.26
C GLU A 129 -27.15 -1.03 -15.94
N ASP A 130 -27.18 -0.69 -14.64
CA ASP A 130 -27.46 0.66 -14.15
C ASP A 130 -26.18 1.47 -13.84
N ASP A 131 -24.99 0.97 -14.21
CA ASP A 131 -23.74 1.67 -13.88
C ASP A 131 -23.61 3.00 -14.64
N PRO A 132 -23.27 4.10 -13.95
CA PRO A 132 -23.06 5.41 -14.59
C PRO A 132 -21.66 5.52 -15.21
N TYR A 133 -20.71 4.67 -14.82
CA TYR A 133 -19.31 4.72 -15.25
C TYR A 133 -19.13 4.73 -16.77
N VAL A 134 -18.03 5.30 -17.23
CA VAL A 134 -17.61 5.26 -18.65
C VAL A 134 -16.38 4.38 -18.81
N GLN A 135 -16.22 3.81 -19.99
CA GLN A 135 -15.10 2.92 -20.32
C GLN A 135 -14.09 3.64 -21.21
N GLY A 136 -12.84 3.16 -21.24
CA GLY A 136 -11.76 3.71 -22.06
C GLY A 136 -10.39 3.69 -21.38
N GLN A 137 -10.32 3.19 -20.15
CA GLN A 137 -9.11 3.02 -19.35
C GLN A 137 -8.18 1.96 -19.96
N GLU A 138 -8.72 0.86 -20.48
CA GLU A 138 -7.92 -0.31 -20.89
C GLU A 138 -6.83 0.01 -21.94
N PRO A 139 -7.08 0.80 -23.01
CA PRO A 139 -6.02 1.24 -23.91
C PRO A 139 -4.90 2.05 -23.25
N TYR A 140 -5.16 2.75 -22.14
CA TYR A 140 -4.13 3.46 -21.37
C TYR A 140 -3.40 2.53 -20.42
N LEU A 141 -4.05 1.50 -19.87
CA LEU A 141 -3.37 0.42 -19.17
C LEU A 141 -2.39 -0.30 -20.11
N ASP A 142 -2.79 -0.61 -21.34
CA ASP A 142 -1.89 -1.22 -22.34
C ASP A 142 -0.66 -0.33 -22.62
N LYS A 143 -0.87 1.00 -22.78
CA LYS A 143 0.24 1.96 -22.92
C LYS A 143 1.13 2.02 -21.68
N ALA A 144 0.54 1.98 -20.48
CA ALA A 144 1.29 1.99 -19.22
C ALA A 144 2.23 0.79 -19.13
N LEU A 145 1.78 -0.41 -19.54
CA LEU A 145 2.62 -1.60 -19.60
C LEU A 145 3.76 -1.45 -20.63
N GLU A 146 3.49 -0.84 -21.79
CA GLU A 146 4.53 -0.53 -22.77
C GLU A 146 5.57 0.45 -22.23
N TRP A 147 5.13 1.53 -21.59
CA TRP A 147 6.02 2.53 -20.97
C TRP A 147 6.82 1.95 -19.82
N ALA A 148 6.21 1.10 -18.98
CA ALA A 148 6.90 0.39 -17.92
C ALA A 148 8.02 -0.49 -18.48
N LYS A 149 7.71 -1.30 -19.49
CA LYS A 149 8.68 -2.16 -20.17
C LYS A 149 9.84 -1.37 -20.77
N GLN A 150 9.56 -0.26 -21.44
CA GLN A 150 10.58 0.61 -22.06
C GLN A 150 11.52 1.26 -21.04
N ASN A 151 11.04 1.48 -19.81
CA ASN A 151 11.80 2.10 -18.73
C ASN A 151 12.32 1.08 -17.70
N ASP A 152 12.24 -0.23 -17.97
CA ASP A 152 12.64 -1.28 -17.03
C ASP A 152 11.98 -1.11 -15.64
N LEU A 153 10.67 -0.86 -15.67
CA LEU A 153 9.79 -0.83 -14.49
C LEU A 153 8.93 -2.09 -14.50
N LYS A 154 8.75 -2.67 -13.31
CA LYS A 154 7.77 -3.74 -13.08
C LYS A 154 6.40 -3.17 -12.78
N VAL A 155 5.37 -3.99 -12.90
CA VAL A 155 3.98 -3.57 -12.74
C VAL A 155 3.23 -4.54 -11.83
N TRP A 156 2.49 -3.95 -10.90
CA TRP A 156 1.31 -4.56 -10.27
C TRP A 156 0.05 -4.00 -10.92
N ILE A 157 -0.84 -4.88 -11.35
CA ILE A 157 -2.20 -4.50 -11.77
C ILE A 157 -3.11 -4.79 -10.60
N ASP A 158 -3.84 -3.78 -10.16
CA ASP A 158 -4.64 -3.85 -8.94
C ASP A 158 -6.11 -3.58 -9.24
N LEU A 159 -6.97 -4.58 -8.99
CA LEU A 159 -8.41 -4.42 -9.09
C LEU A 159 -8.92 -3.60 -7.88
N HIS A 160 -8.91 -2.29 -8.07
CA HIS A 160 -9.05 -1.33 -6.98
C HIS A 160 -10.50 -1.11 -6.52
N GLY A 161 -11.47 -1.48 -7.37
CA GLY A 161 -12.89 -1.38 -7.08
C GLY A 161 -13.67 -2.51 -7.72
N VAL A 162 -14.52 -3.16 -6.94
CA VAL A 162 -15.45 -4.21 -7.38
C VAL A 162 -16.91 -3.72 -7.29
N PRO A 163 -17.83 -4.34 -8.06
CA PRO A 163 -19.24 -3.97 -8.03
C PRO A 163 -19.83 -4.00 -6.62
N GLY A 164 -20.65 -3.00 -6.28
CA GLY A 164 -21.21 -2.86 -4.93
C GLY A 164 -20.24 -2.33 -3.86
N SER A 165 -18.96 -2.11 -4.19
CA SER A 165 -17.88 -1.72 -3.28
C SER A 165 -17.55 -2.74 -2.19
N GLN A 166 -16.26 -3.07 -2.09
CA GLN A 166 -15.68 -3.96 -1.09
C GLN A 166 -15.41 -3.30 0.27
N ASN A 167 -15.45 -1.96 0.35
CA ASN A 167 -15.03 -1.22 1.54
C ASN A 167 -15.84 0.05 1.85
N GLY A 168 -16.63 0.54 0.90
CA GLY A 168 -17.45 1.74 1.05
C GLY A 168 -16.65 3.05 1.00
N PHE A 169 -15.38 2.99 0.60
CA PHE A 169 -14.52 4.15 0.40
C PHE A 169 -14.72 4.74 -1.00
N ASP A 170 -14.40 6.02 -1.19
CA ASP A 170 -14.49 6.66 -2.50
C ASP A 170 -13.48 6.09 -3.51
N ASN A 171 -12.31 5.64 -3.04
CA ASN A 171 -11.29 4.95 -3.84
C ASN A 171 -11.77 3.62 -4.46
N SER A 172 -12.87 3.01 -3.98
CA SER A 172 -13.48 1.84 -4.63
C SER A 172 -14.35 2.20 -5.85
N GLY A 173 -14.50 3.49 -6.13
CA GLY A 173 -15.40 4.06 -7.14
C GLY A 173 -16.78 4.41 -6.59
N LYS A 174 -17.21 3.80 -5.48
CA LYS A 174 -18.54 4.02 -4.88
C LYS A 174 -18.50 4.04 -3.35
N ARG A 175 -18.55 5.24 -2.78
CA ARG A 175 -18.58 5.49 -1.34
C ARG A 175 -19.93 5.09 -0.73
N GLY A 176 -19.94 4.52 0.47
CA GLY A 176 -21.17 4.25 1.23
C GLY A 176 -21.26 2.83 1.78
N ASN A 177 -22.40 2.18 1.56
CA ASN A 177 -22.59 0.80 2.01
C ASN A 177 -21.69 -0.14 1.21
N VAL A 178 -21.10 -1.09 1.93
CA VAL A 178 -20.43 -2.26 1.36
C VAL A 178 -21.51 -3.25 0.96
N THR A 179 -21.76 -3.42 -0.34
CA THR A 179 -22.78 -4.34 -0.85
C THR A 179 -22.21 -5.35 -1.86
N TRP A 180 -20.88 -5.49 -1.89
CA TRP A 180 -20.20 -6.41 -2.81
C TRP A 180 -20.72 -7.85 -2.72
N GLN A 181 -20.97 -8.35 -1.50
CA GLN A 181 -21.45 -9.72 -1.25
C GLN A 181 -22.98 -9.83 -1.12
N ASP A 182 -23.71 -8.72 -1.22
CA ASP A 182 -25.17 -8.71 -1.06
C ASP A 182 -25.90 -9.18 -2.32
N ASP A 183 -25.23 -9.16 -3.48
CA ASP A 183 -25.78 -9.54 -4.77
C ASP A 183 -24.84 -10.52 -5.49
N GLU A 184 -25.40 -11.62 -6.01
CA GLU A 184 -24.66 -12.63 -6.78
C GLU A 184 -24.10 -12.03 -8.07
N GLU A 185 -24.79 -11.06 -8.70
CA GLU A 185 -24.29 -10.40 -9.92
C GLU A 185 -22.98 -9.64 -9.65
N ASN A 186 -22.82 -9.04 -8.46
CA ASN A 186 -21.58 -8.35 -8.09
C ASN A 186 -20.40 -9.33 -8.02
N ILE A 187 -20.61 -10.51 -7.43
CA ILE A 187 -19.59 -11.55 -7.31
C ILE A 187 -19.27 -12.17 -8.68
N GLU A 188 -20.27 -12.49 -9.49
CA GLU A 188 -20.08 -13.00 -10.85
C GLU A 188 -19.30 -12.02 -11.73
N LEU A 189 -19.65 -10.73 -11.67
CA LEU A 189 -18.97 -9.69 -12.43
C LEU A 189 -17.53 -9.47 -11.92
N SER A 190 -17.28 -9.63 -10.63
CA SER A 190 -15.93 -9.61 -10.05
C SER A 190 -15.07 -10.75 -10.60
N TYR A 191 -15.58 -12.00 -10.57
CA TYR A 191 -14.87 -13.13 -11.18
C TYR A 191 -14.65 -12.94 -12.68
N LYS A 192 -15.66 -12.45 -13.40
CA LYS A 192 -15.57 -12.19 -14.84
C LYS A 192 -14.47 -11.17 -15.16
N THR A 193 -14.39 -10.11 -14.36
CA THR A 193 -13.35 -9.07 -14.46
C THR A 193 -11.98 -9.66 -14.21
N LEU A 194 -11.78 -10.37 -13.10
CA LEU A 194 -10.51 -11.01 -12.77
C LEU A 194 -10.09 -12.02 -13.82
N ASN A 195 -10.99 -12.88 -14.30
CA ASN A 195 -10.71 -13.83 -15.35
C ASN A 195 -10.24 -13.14 -16.66
N TYR A 196 -10.82 -11.99 -16.99
CA TYR A 196 -10.36 -11.21 -18.13
C TYR A 196 -8.94 -10.65 -17.90
N ILE A 197 -8.69 -10.07 -16.72
CA ILE A 197 -7.37 -9.55 -16.32
C ILE A 197 -6.32 -10.67 -16.32
N PHE A 198 -6.63 -11.83 -15.77
CA PHE A 198 -5.74 -13.00 -15.75
C PHE A 198 -5.38 -13.46 -17.16
N GLY A 199 -6.38 -13.60 -18.02
CA GLY A 199 -6.18 -14.07 -19.40
C GLY A 199 -5.39 -13.08 -20.25
N LYS A 200 -5.61 -11.77 -20.07
CA LYS A 200 -4.91 -10.73 -20.86
C LYS A 200 -3.54 -10.36 -20.28
N TYR A 201 -3.45 -10.14 -18.98
CA TYR A 201 -2.27 -9.56 -18.31
C TYR A 201 -1.47 -10.56 -17.46
N GLY A 202 -2.04 -11.70 -17.11
CA GLY A 202 -1.34 -12.81 -16.44
C GLY A 202 -0.61 -13.76 -17.39
N GLY A 203 -0.67 -13.50 -18.70
CA GLY A 203 -0.07 -14.34 -19.74
C GLY A 203 1.45 -14.26 -19.81
N GLU A 204 2.07 -15.32 -20.33
CA GLU A 204 3.53 -15.49 -20.51
C GLU A 204 4.23 -14.29 -21.16
N ASN A 205 3.58 -13.63 -22.12
CA ASN A 205 4.13 -12.53 -22.89
C ASN A 205 4.33 -11.23 -22.09
N LEU A 206 3.75 -11.12 -20.89
CA LEU A 206 3.86 -9.96 -20.01
C LEU A 206 4.62 -10.24 -18.72
N THR A 207 5.11 -11.47 -18.51
CA THR A 207 5.86 -11.89 -17.32
C THR A 207 7.19 -11.13 -17.12
N ASP A 208 7.68 -10.41 -18.13
CA ASP A 208 8.85 -9.54 -18.01
C ASP A 208 8.52 -8.14 -17.44
N THR A 209 7.24 -7.79 -17.37
CA THR A 209 6.75 -6.45 -16.98
C THR A 209 5.74 -6.55 -15.84
N VAL A 210 4.65 -7.31 -16.00
CA VAL A 210 3.66 -7.56 -14.96
C VAL A 210 4.19 -8.67 -14.06
N ILE A 211 4.47 -8.33 -12.81
CA ILE A 211 4.98 -9.28 -11.81
C ILE A 211 3.92 -9.67 -10.78
N GLY A 212 2.76 -9.03 -10.78
CA GLY A 212 1.70 -9.34 -9.84
C GLY A 212 0.36 -8.80 -10.28
N ILE A 213 -0.70 -9.53 -9.92
CA ILE A 213 -2.08 -9.10 -10.09
C ILE A 213 -2.73 -9.17 -8.71
N GLU A 214 -3.18 -8.01 -8.23
CA GLU A 214 -3.88 -7.87 -6.95
C GLU A 214 -5.37 -8.04 -7.16
N ILE A 215 -5.92 -8.91 -6.32
CA ILE A 215 -7.23 -9.51 -6.56
C ILE A 215 -8.36 -8.55 -6.21
N VAL A 216 -8.25 -7.89 -5.06
CA VAL A 216 -9.14 -6.80 -4.65
C VAL A 216 -8.36 -5.91 -3.70
N ASN A 217 -8.31 -4.60 -3.99
CA ASN A 217 -7.78 -3.62 -3.05
C ASN A 217 -8.67 -3.50 -1.80
N GLU A 218 -8.07 -3.53 -0.62
CA GLU A 218 -8.70 -3.14 0.65
C GLU A 218 -10.11 -3.69 0.90
N PRO A 219 -10.43 -4.98 0.73
CA PRO A 219 -11.72 -5.51 1.15
C PRO A 219 -11.88 -5.29 2.66
N PHE A 220 -12.92 -4.55 3.08
CA PHE A 220 -13.05 -4.17 4.48
C PHE A 220 -13.70 -5.30 5.26
N HIS A 221 -12.90 -6.29 5.68
CA HIS A 221 -13.38 -7.56 6.21
C HIS A 221 -14.42 -7.42 7.33
N SER A 222 -14.29 -6.42 8.21
CA SER A 222 -15.27 -6.15 9.28
C SER A 222 -16.71 -5.86 8.81
N LYS A 223 -16.90 -5.61 7.50
CA LYS A 223 -18.18 -5.39 6.82
C LYS A 223 -18.57 -6.52 5.87
N LEU A 224 -17.75 -7.55 5.75
CA LEU A 224 -17.93 -8.68 4.84
C LEU A 224 -18.19 -9.97 5.64
N ASN A 225 -18.77 -10.96 4.96
CA ASN A 225 -18.76 -12.33 5.42
C ASN A 225 -17.38 -12.94 5.14
N GLU A 226 -16.70 -13.39 6.20
CA GLU A 226 -15.37 -14.02 6.14
C GLU A 226 -15.36 -15.23 5.20
N THR A 227 -16.37 -16.10 5.29
CA THR A 227 -16.42 -17.33 4.48
C THR A 227 -16.53 -17.00 3.00
N ASP A 228 -17.45 -16.10 2.65
CA ASP A 228 -17.67 -15.72 1.25
C ASP A 228 -16.46 -14.95 0.68
N MET A 229 -15.77 -14.15 1.51
CA MET A 229 -14.53 -13.46 1.12
C MET A 229 -13.41 -14.46 0.86
N LEU A 230 -13.21 -15.42 1.76
CA LEU A 230 -12.20 -16.46 1.60
C LEU A 230 -12.51 -17.34 0.38
N ASP A 231 -13.75 -17.79 0.21
CA ASP A 231 -14.19 -18.52 -0.99
C ASP A 231 -13.84 -17.75 -2.26
N PHE A 232 -14.06 -16.43 -2.28
CA PHE A 232 -13.69 -15.58 -3.42
C PHE A 232 -12.19 -15.65 -3.74
N TYR A 233 -11.32 -15.54 -2.72
CA TYR A 233 -9.88 -15.62 -2.90
C TYR A 233 -9.41 -17.01 -3.35
N TYR A 234 -9.93 -18.10 -2.75
CA TYR A 234 -9.54 -19.46 -3.14
C TYR A 234 -10.00 -19.81 -4.56
N ASN A 235 -11.21 -19.43 -4.94
CA ASN A 235 -11.71 -19.64 -6.30
C ASN A 235 -10.94 -18.78 -7.32
N SER A 236 -10.62 -17.53 -6.98
CA SER A 236 -9.78 -16.67 -7.82
C SER A 236 -8.37 -17.25 -8.00
N TYR A 237 -7.78 -17.82 -6.94
CA TYR A 237 -6.49 -18.50 -7.02
C TYR A 237 -6.55 -19.71 -7.96
N TYR A 238 -7.61 -20.51 -7.85
CA TYR A 238 -7.83 -21.64 -8.75
C TYR A 238 -7.93 -21.20 -10.21
N ASP A 239 -8.75 -20.20 -10.51
CA ASP A 239 -8.88 -19.64 -11.86
C ASP A 239 -7.53 -19.12 -12.37
N PHE A 240 -6.80 -18.38 -11.54
CA PHE A 240 -5.50 -17.82 -11.88
C PHE A 240 -4.48 -18.90 -12.27
N ARG A 241 -4.36 -19.96 -11.45
CA ARG A 241 -3.36 -21.02 -11.65
C ARG A 241 -3.78 -22.09 -12.63
N ILE A 242 -5.03 -22.53 -12.60
CA ILE A 242 -5.47 -23.72 -13.32
C ILE A 242 -6.15 -23.36 -14.64
N LYS A 243 -7.06 -22.39 -14.60
CA LYS A 243 -7.81 -21.99 -15.80
C LYS A 243 -6.97 -21.13 -16.74
N HIS A 244 -6.21 -20.18 -16.19
CA HIS A 244 -5.37 -19.27 -16.99
C HIS A 244 -3.91 -19.69 -17.07
N ASN A 245 -3.47 -20.66 -16.26
CA ASN A 245 -2.07 -21.09 -16.20
C ASN A 245 -1.10 -19.90 -16.01
N SER A 246 -1.51 -18.92 -15.21
CA SER A 246 -0.71 -17.73 -14.93
C SER A 246 0.46 -18.08 -14.02
N ARG A 247 1.66 -17.65 -14.42
CA ARG A 247 2.87 -17.72 -13.59
C ARG A 247 3.11 -16.47 -12.74
N ASN A 248 2.34 -15.40 -12.95
CA ASN A 248 2.50 -14.16 -12.18
C ASN A 248 2.21 -14.38 -10.69
N PHE A 249 2.63 -13.44 -9.84
CA PHE A 249 2.27 -13.49 -8.43
C PHE A 249 0.80 -13.14 -8.21
N PHE A 250 0.15 -13.88 -7.34
CA PHE A 250 -1.22 -13.67 -6.88
C PHE A 250 -1.16 -12.79 -5.63
N LEU A 251 -1.55 -11.53 -5.74
CA LEU A 251 -1.37 -10.56 -4.65
C LEU A 251 -2.66 -10.44 -3.83
N ILE A 252 -2.53 -10.46 -2.52
CA ILE A 252 -3.66 -10.42 -1.59
C ILE A 252 -3.46 -9.24 -0.66
N GLN A 253 -4.40 -8.30 -0.70
CA GLN A 253 -4.46 -7.23 0.31
C GLN A 253 -4.93 -7.81 1.65
N GLU A 254 -4.32 -7.38 2.74
CA GLU A 254 -4.49 -7.96 4.08
C GLU A 254 -5.93 -7.91 4.65
N ALA A 255 -6.86 -7.22 4.00
CA ALA A 255 -8.26 -7.06 4.37
C ALA A 255 -8.49 -6.33 5.71
N PHE A 256 -7.52 -5.51 6.13
CA PHE A 256 -7.43 -4.88 7.46
C PHE A 256 -7.37 -5.88 8.61
N GLU A 257 -7.05 -7.14 8.33
CA GLU A 257 -6.85 -8.15 9.36
C GLU A 257 -5.53 -7.95 10.10
N PRO A 258 -5.42 -8.46 11.34
CA PRO A 258 -4.15 -8.47 12.04
C PRO A 258 -3.08 -9.27 11.27
N ILE A 259 -1.86 -8.75 11.28
CA ILE A 259 -0.66 -9.46 10.82
C ILE A 259 -0.66 -10.90 11.33
N GLY A 260 -0.56 -11.84 10.41
CA GLY A 260 -0.57 -13.29 10.61
C GLY A 260 -1.87 -13.97 10.22
N PHE A 261 -2.95 -13.25 9.93
CA PHE A 261 -4.22 -13.82 9.47
C PHE A 261 -4.03 -14.74 8.25
N TRP A 262 -3.31 -14.25 7.24
CA TRP A 262 -3.10 -14.98 5.98
C TRP A 262 -2.03 -16.09 6.07
N ASN A 263 -1.29 -16.22 7.18
CA ASN A 263 -0.21 -17.23 7.30
C ASN A 263 -0.69 -18.67 7.06
N THR A 264 -1.92 -18.97 7.44
CA THR A 264 -2.52 -20.30 7.31
C THR A 264 -3.41 -20.45 6.09
N HIS A 265 -3.79 -19.34 5.43
CA HIS A 265 -4.63 -19.34 4.24
C HIS A 265 -3.77 -19.43 2.98
N LEU A 266 -4.27 -20.15 1.97
CA LEU A 266 -3.56 -20.45 0.73
C LEU A 266 -2.13 -20.95 1.02
N ASN A 267 -1.98 -21.81 2.03
CA ASN A 267 -0.68 -22.32 2.48
C ASN A 267 -0.70 -23.85 2.51
N ASN A 268 0.26 -24.48 1.82
CA ASN A 268 0.35 -25.94 1.70
C ASN A 268 0.64 -26.66 3.02
N ASP A 269 1.17 -25.98 4.02
CA ASP A 269 1.42 -26.58 5.34
C ASP A 269 0.16 -26.57 6.22
N TYR A 270 -0.89 -25.85 5.79
CA TYR A 270 -2.16 -25.66 6.51
C TYR A 270 -3.37 -26.06 5.67
N THR A 271 -3.27 -27.16 4.90
CA THR A 271 -4.36 -27.63 4.03
C THR A 271 -5.69 -27.88 4.74
N ASN A 272 -5.68 -28.14 6.05
CA ASN A 272 -6.89 -28.24 6.87
C ASN A 272 -7.65 -26.91 6.98
N VAL A 273 -6.96 -25.77 6.93
CA VAL A 273 -7.54 -24.42 6.88
C VAL A 273 -8.10 -24.12 5.49
N SER A 274 -7.41 -24.57 4.44
CA SER A 274 -7.88 -24.39 3.06
C SER A 274 -9.07 -25.27 2.70
N LYS A 275 -9.18 -26.46 3.31
CA LYS A 275 -10.16 -27.49 2.95
C LYS A 275 -11.61 -26.99 2.75
N PRO A 276 -12.17 -26.10 3.58
CA PRO A 276 -13.54 -25.61 3.39
C PRO A 276 -13.76 -24.84 2.10
N PHE A 277 -12.69 -24.26 1.53
CA PHE A 277 -12.73 -23.33 0.40
C PHE A 277 -12.13 -23.94 -0.89
N LEU A 278 -11.71 -25.20 -0.85
CA LEU A 278 -11.20 -25.89 -2.04
C LEU A 278 -12.36 -26.24 -2.98
N ASN A 279 -12.15 -26.10 -4.28
CA ASN A 279 -13.08 -26.68 -5.26
C ASN A 279 -13.13 -28.21 -5.12
N ASP A 280 -14.21 -28.79 -5.66
CA ASP A 280 -14.50 -30.23 -5.56
C ASP A 280 -13.36 -31.12 -6.09
N GLU A 281 -12.71 -30.72 -7.19
CA GLU A 281 -11.60 -31.49 -7.78
C GLU A 281 -10.41 -31.60 -6.81
N LEU A 282 -9.96 -30.48 -6.25
CA LEU A 282 -8.89 -30.46 -5.25
C LEU A 282 -9.29 -31.09 -3.92
N LEU A 283 -10.57 -31.01 -3.55
CA LEU A 283 -11.07 -31.64 -2.34
C LEU A 283 -11.05 -33.17 -2.45
N GLU A 284 -11.43 -33.70 -3.63
CA GLU A 284 -11.44 -35.13 -3.92
C GLU A 284 -10.03 -35.71 -4.11
N GLU A 285 -9.17 -35.04 -4.89
CA GLU A 285 -7.81 -35.50 -5.18
C GLU A 285 -6.82 -35.17 -4.06
N GLY A 286 -7.16 -34.21 -3.20
CA GLY A 286 -6.28 -33.62 -2.21
C GLY A 286 -5.36 -32.56 -2.82
N VAL A 287 -4.93 -31.60 -1.99
CA VAL A 287 -4.05 -30.50 -2.41
C VAL A 287 -2.67 -31.05 -2.75
N PRO A 288 -2.19 -30.93 -4.00
CA PRO A 288 -0.85 -31.35 -4.37
C PRO A 288 0.23 -30.62 -3.58
N LYS A 289 1.41 -31.23 -3.47
CA LYS A 289 2.54 -30.58 -2.80
C LYS A 289 2.91 -29.29 -3.53
N ASN A 290 2.93 -28.17 -2.79
CA ASN A 290 3.22 -26.83 -3.29
C ASN A 290 2.16 -26.28 -4.27
N TYR A 291 0.92 -26.76 -4.18
CA TYR A 291 -0.20 -26.24 -4.96
C TYR A 291 -0.40 -24.73 -4.79
N PHE A 292 -0.30 -24.24 -3.55
CA PHE A 292 -0.29 -22.81 -3.29
C PHE A 292 1.13 -22.25 -3.43
N HIS A 293 1.37 -21.37 -4.38
CA HIS A 293 2.68 -20.81 -4.67
C HIS A 293 2.56 -19.44 -5.35
N ASP A 294 3.65 -18.67 -5.31
CA ASP A 294 3.75 -17.33 -5.87
C ASP A 294 2.60 -16.42 -5.40
N ILE A 295 2.32 -16.43 -4.10
CA ILE A 295 1.37 -15.54 -3.42
C ILE A 295 2.20 -14.45 -2.73
N VAL A 296 1.72 -13.21 -2.72
CA VAL A 296 2.36 -12.10 -2.00
C VAL A 296 1.29 -11.38 -1.18
N LEU A 297 1.59 -11.02 0.06
CA LEU A 297 0.72 -10.20 0.89
C LEU A 297 1.05 -8.72 0.69
N ASP A 298 0.01 -7.95 0.41
CA ASP A 298 0.02 -6.50 0.39
C ASP A 298 -0.54 -5.96 1.71
N HIS A 299 0.31 -5.25 2.45
CA HIS A 299 -0.07 -4.52 3.65
C HIS A 299 -0.12 -3.02 3.40
N HIS A 300 -1.11 -2.35 3.99
CA HIS A 300 -1.26 -0.90 3.88
C HIS A 300 -0.97 -0.27 5.24
N HIS A 301 -0.09 0.72 5.28
CA HIS A 301 0.31 1.35 6.52
C HIS A 301 0.14 2.88 6.51
N TYR A 302 -0.77 3.34 7.37
CA TYR A 302 -1.04 4.76 7.58
C TYR A 302 -1.25 5.05 9.06
N GLU A 303 -0.86 6.26 9.48
CA GLU A 303 -1.03 6.73 10.86
C GLU A 303 -1.78 8.08 10.94
N VAL A 304 -2.86 8.21 10.17
CA VAL A 304 -3.63 9.46 10.04
C VAL A 304 -5.16 9.29 10.07
N PHE A 305 -5.68 8.06 10.00
CA PHE A 305 -7.12 7.81 9.87
C PHE A 305 -7.85 7.62 11.19
N SER A 306 -7.17 7.78 12.33
CA SER A 306 -7.79 7.87 13.65
C SER A 306 -7.22 9.02 14.50
N VAL A 307 -8.03 9.50 15.44
CA VAL A 307 -7.62 10.53 16.42
C VAL A 307 -6.40 10.07 17.21
N ASP A 308 -6.38 8.80 17.64
CA ASP A 308 -5.28 8.23 18.40
C ASP A 308 -3.98 8.20 17.60
N GLN A 309 -4.05 7.83 16.32
CA GLN A 309 -2.89 7.89 15.42
C GLN A 309 -2.39 9.33 15.27
N LEU A 310 -3.29 10.28 15.01
CA LEU A 310 -2.96 11.70 14.87
C LEU A 310 -2.41 12.33 16.16
N ASP A 311 -2.72 11.78 17.34
CA ASP A 311 -2.18 12.29 18.60
C ASP A 311 -0.78 11.80 18.95
N LYS A 312 -0.30 10.75 18.28
CA LYS A 312 1.02 10.18 18.53
C LYS A 312 2.11 11.24 18.36
N SER A 313 3.02 11.28 19.34
CA SER A 313 4.28 12.03 19.23
C SER A 313 5.15 11.45 18.12
N GLU A 314 6.08 12.24 17.59
CA GLU A 314 7.08 11.78 16.59
C GLU A 314 7.77 10.48 17.03
N ASN A 315 8.23 10.42 18.28
CA ASN A 315 8.90 9.23 18.81
C ASN A 315 7.98 8.01 18.88
N ALA A 316 6.70 8.20 19.20
CA ALA A 316 5.74 7.11 19.23
C ALA A 316 5.51 6.55 17.81
N ARG A 317 5.30 7.44 16.82
CA ARG A 317 5.19 7.08 15.41
C ARG A 317 6.41 6.28 14.93
N ILE A 318 7.62 6.75 15.25
CA ILE A 318 8.88 6.04 14.90
C ILE A 318 8.91 4.62 15.48
N GLN A 319 8.48 4.41 16.73
CA GLN A 319 8.44 3.07 17.32
C GLN A 319 7.33 2.22 16.71
N ASP A 320 6.18 2.81 16.40
CA ASP A 320 5.07 2.10 15.78
C ASP A 320 5.43 1.58 14.38
N ILE A 321 6.11 2.39 13.57
CA ILE A 321 6.65 1.96 12.27
C ILE A 321 7.58 0.76 12.45
N LYS A 322 8.55 0.83 13.36
CA LYS A 322 9.51 -0.27 13.61
C LYS A 322 8.79 -1.56 14.03
N ASN A 323 7.89 -1.46 15.00
CA ASN A 323 7.12 -2.60 15.50
C ASN A 323 6.25 -3.21 14.40
N TYR A 324 5.67 -2.37 13.55
CA TYR A 324 4.88 -2.81 12.41
C TYR A 324 5.73 -3.59 11.41
N GLY A 325 6.88 -3.05 10.98
CA GLY A 325 7.78 -3.77 10.08
C GLY A 325 8.33 -5.08 10.64
N GLU A 326 8.70 -5.10 11.92
CA GLU A 326 9.10 -6.34 12.61
C GLU A 326 7.98 -7.38 12.68
N SER A 327 6.72 -6.94 12.66
CA SER A 327 5.56 -7.82 12.64
C SER A 327 5.32 -8.38 11.24
N VAL A 328 5.34 -7.54 10.21
CA VAL A 328 5.24 -7.96 8.79
C VAL A 328 6.38 -8.92 8.42
N ALA A 329 7.58 -8.71 8.96
CA ALA A 329 8.73 -9.62 8.75
C ALA A 329 8.46 -11.07 9.17
N LYS A 330 7.57 -11.30 10.15
CA LYS A 330 7.24 -12.64 10.63
C LYS A 330 6.35 -13.42 9.66
N GLU A 331 5.63 -12.74 8.78
CA GLU A 331 4.79 -13.38 7.76
C GLU A 331 5.62 -13.91 6.59
N GLN A 332 6.82 -13.35 6.37
CA GLN A 332 7.74 -13.74 5.28
C GLN A 332 8.08 -15.24 5.25
N GLU A 333 7.99 -15.94 6.39
CA GLU A 333 8.17 -17.39 6.48
C GLU A 333 7.03 -18.18 5.80
N TYR A 334 5.84 -17.58 5.72
CA TYR A 334 4.62 -18.17 5.19
C TYR A 334 4.32 -17.66 3.77
N HIS A 335 4.32 -16.34 3.62
CA HIS A 335 4.12 -15.65 2.36
C HIS A 335 5.07 -14.45 2.29
N PRO A 336 5.73 -14.19 1.14
CA PRO A 336 6.43 -12.93 0.98
C PRO A 336 5.43 -11.78 1.13
N SER A 337 5.81 -10.76 1.88
CA SER A 337 4.97 -9.59 2.16
C SER A 337 5.69 -8.28 1.85
N LEU A 338 4.95 -7.21 1.60
CA LEU A 338 5.50 -5.86 1.47
C LEU A 338 4.46 -4.82 1.89
N VAL A 339 4.88 -3.57 1.99
CA VAL A 339 3.96 -2.45 2.28
C VAL A 339 3.56 -1.78 0.96
N GLY A 340 2.43 -2.18 0.36
CA GLY A 340 1.99 -1.74 -0.97
C GLY A 340 1.28 -0.40 -0.98
N GLU A 341 0.96 0.12 0.21
CA GLU A 341 0.57 1.51 0.39
C GLU A 341 1.09 2.10 1.70
N TRP A 342 1.65 3.30 1.60
CA TRP A 342 2.06 4.17 2.70
C TRP A 342 2.33 5.57 2.16
N SER A 343 2.40 6.58 3.02
CA SER A 343 2.63 7.97 2.57
C SER A 343 3.56 8.77 3.48
N GLY A 344 3.82 10.01 3.10
CA GLY A 344 4.52 10.99 3.93
C GLY A 344 3.63 11.67 4.97
N ALA A 345 2.33 11.31 5.01
CA ALA A 345 1.33 12.00 5.79
C ALA A 345 1.47 11.75 7.29
N ILE A 346 1.55 12.84 8.04
CA ILE A 346 1.42 12.86 9.51
C ILE A 346 0.17 13.62 9.95
N THR A 347 -0.66 14.03 8.99
CA THR A 347 -1.99 14.64 9.19
C THR A 347 -2.99 14.06 8.19
N ASP A 348 -4.29 14.24 8.46
CA ASP A 348 -5.37 13.99 7.49
C ASP A 348 -5.92 15.29 6.88
N CYS A 349 -5.05 16.31 6.72
CA CYS A 349 -5.44 17.65 6.29
C CYS A 349 -5.56 17.84 4.77
N ALA A 350 -5.16 16.86 3.96
CA ALA A 350 -5.35 16.94 2.52
C ALA A 350 -6.85 17.08 2.21
N LYS A 351 -7.19 18.07 1.37
CA LYS A 351 -8.58 18.40 1.05
C LYS A 351 -9.28 17.15 0.52
N TRP A 352 -10.41 16.78 1.14
CA TRP A 352 -11.22 15.62 0.80
C TRP A 352 -10.53 14.25 0.92
N LEU A 353 -9.43 14.15 1.67
CA LEU A 353 -8.83 12.85 1.98
C LEU A 353 -9.82 11.93 2.72
N ASN A 354 -10.65 12.49 3.59
CA ASN A 354 -11.73 11.77 4.26
C ASN A 354 -13.04 11.72 3.44
N GLY A 355 -12.93 11.97 2.13
CA GLY A 355 -14.03 12.09 1.19
C GLY A 355 -14.62 13.50 1.09
N VAL A 356 -15.26 13.77 -0.05
CA VAL A 356 -15.90 15.06 -0.33
C VAL A 356 -16.96 15.39 0.72
N GLY A 357 -16.92 16.63 1.21
CA GLY A 357 -17.85 17.12 2.22
C GLY A 357 -17.49 16.77 3.65
N THR A 358 -16.33 16.13 3.87
CA THR A 358 -15.83 15.68 5.17
C THR A 358 -14.58 16.47 5.56
N GLY A 359 -14.51 16.93 6.81
CA GLY A 359 -13.35 17.64 7.35
C GLY A 359 -12.18 16.73 7.74
N ALA A 360 -11.20 17.30 8.44
CA ALA A 360 -10.03 16.59 8.97
C ALA A 360 -10.19 16.29 10.47
N ARG A 361 -9.74 15.13 10.92
CA ARG A 361 -9.67 14.79 12.36
C ARG A 361 -8.61 15.65 13.04
N TYR A 362 -7.52 15.96 12.34
CA TYR A 362 -6.37 16.70 12.88
C TYR A 362 -6.72 18.08 13.47
N ASP A 363 -7.63 18.81 12.83
CA ASP A 363 -8.10 20.12 13.28
C ASP A 363 -9.52 20.08 13.91
N GLY A 364 -10.10 18.89 14.04
CA GLY A 364 -11.41 18.67 14.65
C GLY A 364 -12.60 19.05 13.78
N THR A 365 -12.41 19.27 12.48
CA THR A 365 -13.50 19.58 11.53
C THR A 365 -14.20 18.33 10.98
N PHE A 366 -13.61 17.15 11.16
CA PHE A 366 -14.23 15.87 10.82
C PHE A 366 -15.48 15.60 11.67
N ASP A 367 -16.56 15.20 10.99
CA ASP A 367 -17.79 14.71 11.62
C ASP A 367 -18.28 13.49 10.83
N GLU A 368 -18.42 12.34 11.50
CA GLU A 368 -18.84 11.09 10.85
C GLU A 368 -20.21 11.22 10.15
N SER A 369 -21.09 12.12 10.63
CA SER A 369 -22.37 12.39 9.94
C SER A 369 -22.19 12.98 8.54
N GLN A 370 -21.01 13.52 8.21
CA GLN A 370 -20.66 14.02 6.88
C GLN A 370 -20.43 12.90 5.87
N LEU A 371 -20.05 11.70 6.33
CA LEU A 371 -19.88 10.53 5.47
C LEU A 371 -21.22 9.99 4.97
N VAL A 372 -22.31 10.24 5.70
CA VAL A 372 -23.69 9.79 5.41
C VAL A 372 -24.36 10.65 4.32
N ARG A 373 -23.65 10.95 3.22
CA ARG A 373 -24.23 11.60 2.03
C ARG A 373 -24.73 10.58 0.99
N THR A 374 -24.45 9.29 1.21
CA THR A 374 -25.07 8.16 0.51
C THR A 374 -26.01 7.42 1.49
N ASN A 375 -27.00 6.66 1.01
CA ASN A 375 -28.11 6.06 1.80
C ASN A 375 -27.69 4.99 2.86
N ALA A 376 -26.64 5.23 3.64
CA ALA A 376 -26.11 4.32 4.64
C ALA A 376 -26.59 4.70 6.05
N ILE A 377 -27.62 3.99 6.55
CA ILE A 377 -27.97 3.97 7.98
C ILE A 377 -27.62 2.59 8.53
N ASN A 378 -26.57 2.51 9.36
CA ASN A 378 -26.51 1.84 10.67
C ASN A 378 -25.05 1.58 11.05
N GLY A 379 -24.50 2.43 11.92
CA GLY A 379 -23.18 2.24 12.50
C GLY A 379 -22.97 3.19 13.66
N THR A 380 -23.27 2.73 14.87
CA THR A 380 -22.86 3.39 16.10
C THR A 380 -21.40 3.04 16.37
N ALA A 381 -20.48 3.98 16.15
CA ALA A 381 -19.15 3.96 16.75
C ALA A 381 -19.02 5.17 17.70
N GLU A 382 -18.99 4.87 18.99
CA GLU A 382 -18.94 5.85 20.07
C GLU A 382 -17.69 6.74 19.98
N SER A 383 -17.91 8.05 19.86
CA SER A 383 -17.15 9.11 20.55
C SER A 383 -15.62 9.24 20.38
N GLN A 384 -14.93 8.42 19.57
CA GLN A 384 -13.48 8.50 19.38
C GLN A 384 -13.03 9.65 18.44
N PHE A 385 -13.96 10.42 17.89
CA PHE A 385 -13.74 11.15 16.62
C PHE A 385 -13.54 12.66 16.70
N LYS A 386 -13.53 13.29 17.88
CA LYS A 386 -13.36 14.76 17.97
C LYS A 386 -12.24 15.14 18.93
N PHE A 387 -11.16 15.71 18.39
CA PHE A 387 -10.28 16.60 19.16
C PHE A 387 -11.10 17.84 19.54
N LYS A 388 -11.70 17.85 20.72
CA LYS A 388 -12.35 19.07 21.22
C LYS A 388 -11.36 20.17 21.63
N ASP A 389 -10.06 19.86 21.78
CA ASP A 389 -9.15 20.73 22.56
C ASP A 389 -7.66 20.74 22.14
N LYS A 390 -7.30 20.66 20.85
CA LYS A 390 -5.92 20.96 20.42
C LYS A 390 -5.88 22.07 19.36
N LYS A 391 -5.04 23.09 19.60
CA LYS A 391 -4.76 24.29 18.78
C LYS A 391 -4.14 23.98 17.39
N ARG A 392 -4.40 22.80 16.84
CA ARG A 392 -3.89 22.37 15.54
C ARG A 392 -4.80 22.94 14.45
N SER A 393 -4.22 23.24 13.30
CA SER A 393 -4.93 23.82 12.15
C SER A 393 -4.35 23.20 10.90
N CYS A 394 -5.23 22.88 9.93
CA CYS A 394 -4.81 22.43 8.61
C CYS A 394 -4.25 23.57 7.74
N GLU A 395 -4.50 24.85 8.09
CA GLU A 395 -4.14 26.01 7.25
C GLU A 395 -2.64 26.07 6.87
N ASN A 396 -1.74 25.67 7.77
CA ASN A 396 -0.28 25.75 7.55
C ASN A 396 0.36 24.39 7.18
N VAL A 397 -0.46 23.38 6.86
CA VAL A 397 0.00 22.03 6.50
C VAL A 397 -0.61 21.52 5.18
N THR A 398 -1.31 22.39 4.44
CA THR A 398 -1.78 22.08 3.08
C THR A 398 -0.70 22.36 2.02
N PHE A 399 -0.05 23.53 2.09
CA PHE A 399 0.96 23.95 1.11
C PHE A 399 2.36 23.97 1.72
N VAL A 400 3.34 23.48 0.98
CA VAL A 400 4.73 23.27 1.46
C VAL A 400 5.46 24.57 1.78
N GLU A 401 5.03 25.68 1.20
CA GLU A 401 5.51 27.03 1.45
C GLU A 401 5.17 27.47 2.88
N ASP A 402 4.03 27.01 3.40
CA ASP A 402 3.52 27.36 4.73
C ASP A 402 4.04 26.42 5.83
N PHE A 403 4.64 25.29 5.43
CA PHE A 403 5.17 24.31 6.36
C PHE A 403 6.27 24.91 7.23
N SER A 404 6.06 24.85 8.55
CA SER A 404 7.12 25.15 9.50
C SER A 404 8.32 24.22 9.29
N LYS A 405 9.52 24.69 9.66
CA LYS A 405 10.74 23.86 9.65
C LYS A 405 10.53 22.54 10.39
N GLN A 406 9.91 22.60 11.58
CA GLN A 406 9.63 21.39 12.37
C GLN A 406 8.72 20.40 11.64
N HIS A 407 7.68 20.88 10.96
CA HIS A 407 6.78 19.98 10.23
C HIS A 407 7.49 19.28 9.06
N LYS A 408 8.36 20.01 8.32
CA LYS A 408 9.24 19.41 7.29
C LYS A 408 10.16 18.34 7.86
N GLU A 409 10.76 18.60 9.03
CA GLU A 409 11.63 17.63 9.70
C GLU A 409 10.85 16.39 10.14
N ASN A 410 9.62 16.56 10.67
CA ASN A 410 8.77 15.45 11.10
C ASN A 410 8.37 14.56 9.92
N ILE A 411 7.94 15.14 8.79
CA ILE A 411 7.63 14.38 7.56
C ILE A 411 8.87 13.61 7.10
N ARG A 412 10.03 14.28 7.03
CA ARG A 412 11.27 13.64 6.59
C ARG A 412 11.67 12.47 7.50
N LYS A 413 11.59 12.64 8.82
CA LYS A 413 11.86 11.54 9.77
C LYS A 413 10.89 10.38 9.60
N PHE A 414 9.60 10.69 9.43
CA PHE A 414 8.56 9.69 9.25
C PHE A 414 8.79 8.87 7.98
N ILE A 415 9.16 9.52 6.87
CA ILE A 415 9.52 8.82 5.62
C ILE A 415 10.80 8.00 5.79
N GLU A 416 11.86 8.56 6.39
CA GLU A 416 13.13 7.84 6.56
C GLU A 416 12.96 6.55 7.37
N ILE A 417 12.20 6.60 8.47
CA ILE A 417 12.01 5.40 9.28
C ILE A 417 11.13 4.35 8.59
N GLN A 418 10.13 4.78 7.81
CA GLN A 418 9.31 3.87 6.99
C GLN A 418 10.19 3.15 5.96
N LEU A 419 10.97 3.88 5.16
CA LEU A 419 11.90 3.30 4.18
C LEU A 419 12.87 2.30 4.82
N LEU A 420 13.57 2.72 5.88
CA LEU A 420 14.51 1.86 6.60
C LEU A 420 13.84 0.60 7.12
N THR A 421 12.62 0.72 7.62
CA THR A 421 11.91 -0.41 8.21
C THR A 421 11.42 -1.36 7.14
N TYR A 422 10.81 -0.85 6.07
CA TYR A 422 10.24 -1.68 5.02
C TYR A 422 11.35 -2.39 4.22
N GLU A 423 12.42 -1.69 3.83
CA GLU A 423 13.52 -2.31 3.08
C GLU A 423 14.29 -3.36 3.90
N ASN A 424 14.42 -3.19 5.21
CA ASN A 424 15.17 -4.14 6.05
C ASN A 424 14.35 -5.34 6.52
N SER A 425 13.02 -5.20 6.60
CA SER A 425 12.16 -6.18 7.27
C SER A 425 11.22 -6.93 6.34
N ASN A 426 10.96 -6.41 5.15
CA ASN A 426 10.01 -7.01 4.21
C ASN A 426 10.49 -6.91 2.75
N SER A 427 9.64 -7.25 1.77
CA SER A 427 10.04 -7.34 0.36
C SER A 427 10.11 -5.98 -0.34
N GLY A 428 9.94 -4.89 0.40
CA GLY A 428 10.00 -3.52 -0.12
C GLY A 428 8.72 -2.74 0.15
N TRP A 429 8.48 -1.73 -0.68
CA TRP A 429 7.43 -0.74 -0.45
C TRP A 429 6.92 -0.11 -1.74
N ILE A 430 5.67 0.36 -1.72
CA ILE A 430 5.06 1.11 -2.81
C ILE A 430 4.41 2.36 -2.21
N PHE A 431 4.93 3.54 -2.57
CA PHE A 431 4.44 4.80 -2.01
C PHE A 431 3.13 5.22 -2.66
N TRP A 432 2.16 5.59 -1.82
CA TRP A 432 0.90 6.18 -2.22
C TRP A 432 0.95 7.72 -2.06
N ASN A 433 1.02 8.52 -3.14
CA ASN A 433 0.96 8.20 -4.57
C ASN A 433 2.11 8.88 -5.34
N TYR A 434 2.36 8.54 -6.62
CA TYR A 434 3.41 9.22 -7.40
C TYR A 434 3.21 10.74 -7.46
N LYS A 435 1.96 11.19 -7.68
CA LYS A 435 1.60 12.60 -7.74
C LYS A 435 0.14 12.88 -7.36
N THR A 436 -0.10 14.10 -6.89
CA THR A 436 -1.43 14.69 -6.66
C THR A 436 -1.45 16.11 -7.21
N GLU A 437 -2.62 16.73 -7.35
CA GLU A 437 -2.67 18.14 -7.75
C GLU A 437 -2.10 19.06 -6.67
N ASN A 438 -2.48 18.87 -5.39
CA ASN A 438 -2.14 19.79 -4.30
C ASN A 438 -1.94 19.15 -2.91
N ALA A 439 -1.95 17.83 -2.77
CA ALA A 439 -1.79 17.13 -1.49
C ALA A 439 -0.34 16.63 -1.31
N ILE A 440 0.56 17.50 -0.83
CA ILE A 440 2.01 17.18 -0.81
C ILE A 440 2.39 15.96 0.05
N GLU A 441 1.73 15.75 1.20
CA GLU A 441 1.99 14.60 2.07
C GLU A 441 1.75 13.24 1.36
N TRP A 442 1.03 13.27 0.24
CA TRP A 442 0.60 12.13 -0.57
C TRP A 442 1.23 12.15 -1.98
N ASP A 443 2.22 13.01 -2.22
CA ASP A 443 2.82 13.27 -3.53
C ASP A 443 4.32 12.97 -3.49
N PHE A 444 4.71 11.77 -3.92
CA PHE A 444 6.11 11.33 -3.95
C PHE A 444 7.00 12.35 -4.66
N LYS A 445 6.58 12.78 -5.86
CA LYS A 445 7.35 13.69 -6.70
C LYS A 445 7.64 15.00 -5.96
N LYS A 446 6.62 15.64 -5.39
CA LYS A 446 6.79 16.89 -4.64
C LYS A 446 7.59 16.69 -3.35
N LEU A 447 7.45 15.56 -2.66
CA LEU A 447 8.25 15.27 -1.46
C LEU A 447 9.74 15.15 -1.80
N VAL A 448 10.11 14.52 -2.93
CA VAL A 448 11.49 14.47 -3.42
C VAL A 448 11.98 15.88 -3.80
N GLU A 449 11.22 16.62 -4.60
CA GLU A 449 11.57 17.99 -5.05
C GLU A 449 11.84 18.94 -3.87
N HIS A 450 11.06 18.80 -2.78
CA HIS A 450 11.20 19.60 -1.55
C HIS A 450 12.17 18.99 -0.52
N LYS A 451 12.89 17.92 -0.87
CA LYS A 451 13.87 17.22 -0.01
C LYS A 451 13.27 16.66 1.28
N LEU A 452 11.97 16.34 1.25
CA LEU A 452 11.22 15.68 2.31
C LEU A 452 11.26 14.15 2.16
N PHE A 453 11.51 13.64 0.96
CA PHE A 453 11.76 12.21 0.69
C PHE A 453 13.25 11.96 0.41
N PRO A 454 13.91 10.92 0.98
CA PRO A 454 15.30 10.60 0.69
C PRO A 454 15.54 10.34 -0.80
N HIS A 455 16.46 11.05 -1.42
CA HIS A 455 16.83 10.78 -2.80
C HIS A 455 18.31 11.10 -3.03
N PRO A 456 19.17 10.09 -3.30
CA PRO A 456 18.84 8.65 -3.42
C PRO A 456 18.24 8.05 -2.13
N PHE A 457 17.54 6.91 -2.24
CA PHE A 457 16.72 6.35 -1.14
C PHE A 457 17.49 5.96 0.13
N ASN A 458 18.83 5.92 0.07
CA ASN A 458 19.72 5.67 1.19
C ASN A 458 20.32 6.94 1.83
N GLU A 459 19.91 8.15 1.40
CA GLU A 459 20.38 9.41 1.98
C GLU A 459 19.60 9.76 3.27
N TYR A 460 19.85 9.04 4.36
CA TYR A 460 19.21 9.29 5.65
C TYR A 460 19.88 10.45 6.41
N LYS A 461 19.07 11.37 6.95
CA LYS A 461 19.54 12.54 7.73
C LYS A 461 19.35 12.36 9.23
N TYR A 462 18.35 11.59 9.63
CA TYR A 462 17.92 11.48 11.02
C TYR A 462 18.13 10.10 11.61
N PHE A 463 18.49 9.11 10.78
CA PHE A 463 18.72 7.75 11.21
C PHE A 463 20.00 7.19 10.58
N TYR A 464 20.68 6.32 11.32
CA TYR A 464 21.67 5.41 10.74
C TYR A 464 20.93 4.26 10.02
N GLU A 465 21.64 3.53 9.14
CA GLU A 465 21.08 2.40 8.36
C GLU A 465 20.47 1.29 9.23
N ASN A 466 20.89 1.17 10.50
CA ASN A 466 20.30 0.22 11.45
C ASN A 466 19.01 0.76 12.14
N GLY A 467 18.46 1.88 11.66
CA GLY A 467 17.27 2.52 12.22
C GLY A 467 17.49 3.28 13.52
N THR A 468 18.73 3.40 14.01
CA THR A 468 19.02 4.19 15.23
C THR A 468 18.98 5.68 14.91
N GLN A 469 18.23 6.45 15.69
CA GLN A 469 18.11 7.90 15.48
C GLN A 469 19.43 8.62 15.77
N ILE A 470 19.82 9.53 14.89
CA ILE A 470 20.97 10.41 15.05
C ILE A 470 20.58 11.51 16.03
N VAL A 471 21.20 11.48 17.22
CA VAL A 471 21.02 12.55 18.21
C VAL A 471 22.01 13.66 17.88
N GLU A 472 21.54 14.79 17.37
CA GLU A 472 22.37 16.00 17.34
C GLU A 472 22.70 16.36 18.79
N SER A 473 23.96 16.15 19.18
CA SER A 473 24.46 16.71 20.44
C SER A 473 24.22 18.21 20.37
N ALA A 474 23.41 18.76 21.27
CA ALA A 474 23.11 20.18 21.34
C ALA A 474 24.40 21.00 21.18
N ALA A 475 24.61 21.55 19.99
CA ALA A 475 25.65 22.51 19.70
C ALA A 475 25.22 23.87 20.25
N SER A 476 25.02 23.92 21.56
CA SER A 476 25.14 25.09 22.42
C SER A 476 26.27 24.85 23.41
N GLY A 477 27.38 24.30 22.92
CA GLY A 477 28.58 23.99 23.68
C GLY A 477 29.80 24.61 23.02
N ASN A 478 30.25 25.73 23.59
CA ASN A 478 31.58 26.35 23.50
C ASN A 478 32.65 25.56 22.69
N PRO A 479 33.41 26.16 21.74
CA PRO A 479 34.35 25.47 20.84
C PRO A 479 35.53 24.74 21.52
N GLN A 480 35.56 24.60 22.85
CA GLN A 480 36.63 23.93 23.60
C GLN A 480 36.34 22.46 23.93
N ASN A 481 35.11 21.95 23.74
CA ASN A 481 34.78 20.56 24.08
C ASN A 481 34.85 19.55 22.94
N LEU A 482 35.08 19.97 21.68
CA LEU A 482 35.28 19.05 20.55
C LEU A 482 36.65 18.34 20.54
N LEU A 483 37.53 18.62 21.49
CA LEU A 483 38.84 17.95 21.62
C LEU A 483 38.87 16.79 22.63
N PHE A 484 37.77 16.49 23.32
CA PHE A 484 37.75 15.46 24.38
C PHE A 484 36.99 14.17 24.04
N ILE A 485 36.22 14.12 22.96
CA ILE A 485 35.42 12.93 22.60
C ILE A 485 36.15 12.02 21.59
N THR A 486 37.17 12.52 20.89
CA THR A 486 37.98 11.72 19.96
C THR A 486 39.26 11.11 20.56
N LEU A 487 39.58 11.38 21.84
CA LEU A 487 40.74 10.76 22.50
C LEU A 487 40.41 9.54 23.39
N SER A 488 39.17 9.36 23.82
CA SER A 488 38.78 8.25 24.70
C SER A 488 38.49 6.94 23.96
N ALA A 489 38.19 6.99 22.65
CA ALA A 489 38.03 5.80 21.82
C ALA A 489 39.38 5.23 21.29
N LEU A 490 40.44 6.04 21.26
CA LEU A 490 41.78 5.59 20.83
C LEU A 490 42.66 5.04 21.97
N LEU A 491 42.28 5.24 23.24
CA LEU A 491 43.06 4.77 24.39
C LEU A 491 42.63 3.41 24.93
N VAL A 492 41.54 2.83 24.43
CA VAL A 492 41.07 1.49 24.84
C VAL A 492 41.54 0.39 23.87
N SER A 493 42.06 0.74 22.69
CA SER A 493 42.57 -0.22 21.69
C SER A 493 44.10 -0.36 21.66
N LEU A 494 44.84 0.37 22.51
CA LEU A 494 46.32 0.29 22.59
C LEU A 494 46.88 -0.39 23.85
N SER A 495 46.03 -0.94 24.72
CA SER A 495 46.47 -1.66 25.93
C SER A 495 46.41 -3.20 25.81
N THR A 496 46.21 -3.73 24.61
CA THR A 496 46.21 -5.18 24.30
C THR A 496 47.31 -5.62 23.33
N LEU A 497 48.27 -4.73 23.01
CA LEU A 497 49.45 -5.00 22.18
C LEU A 497 50.68 -4.32 22.78
N LEU A 498 51.15 -4.81 23.94
CA LEU A 498 52.52 -4.62 24.46
C LEU A 498 52.85 -5.67 25.52
#